data_AF-A0A3M7KLL1-F1
#
_entry.id   AF-A0A3M7KLL1-F1
#
_cell.length_a   1.000
_cell.length_b   1.000
_cell.length_c   1.000
_cell.angle_alpha   90.00
_cell.angle_beta   90.00
_cell.angle_gamma   90.00
#
_symmetry.space_group_name_H-M   'P 1'
#
loop_
_entity.id
_entity.type
_entity.pdbx_description
1 polymer ?
#
loop_
_entity_poly.entity_id
_entity_poly.type
_entity_poly.pdbx_seq_one_letter_code
_entity_poly.pdbx_strand_id
1 'polypeptide(L)' 'MSYVYGIHIADLDGINGNDIIASSAGDGKLVWYANNGDGTFADGVDILTGLLDPGNIVTGKLMLVILSI' A
#
# COMPACT_ATOMS: atom_id res chain seq x y z
N MET A 1 9.78 19.62 3.16
CA MET A 1 10.25 18.64 2.16
C MET A 1 9.57 17.33 2.48
N SER A 2 8.82 16.77 1.54
CA SER A 2 8.25 15.44 1.71
C SER A 2 9.35 14.41 1.51
N TYR A 3 9.43 13.41 2.40
CA TYR A 3 10.39 12.32 2.31
C TYR A 3 9.61 11.03 2.29
N VAL A 4 9.69 10.30 1.17
CA VAL A 4 9.20 8.92 1.09
C VAL A 4 10.21 8.02 1.81
N TYR A 5 9.74 7.27 2.80
CA TYR A 5 10.55 6.37 3.62
C TYR A 5 10.53 4.94 3.09
N GLY A 6 9.35 4.45 2.76
CA GLY A 6 9.15 3.09 2.25
C GLY A 6 8.29 3.09 1.01
N ILE A 7 8.63 2.20 0.09
CA ILE A 7 7.78 1.83 -1.04
C ILE A 7 7.71 0.30 -1.06
N HIS A 8 6.52 -0.24 -1.27
CA HIS A 8 6.34 -1.67 -1.49
C HIS A 8 5.37 -1.92 -2.65
N ILE A 9 5.62 -2.99 -3.39
CA ILE A 9 4.82 -3.41 -4.54
C ILE A 9 4.23 -4.77 -4.21
N ALA A 10 2.91 -4.86 -4.24
CA ALA A 10 2.19 -6.11 -4.04
C ALA A 10 0.78 -5.99 -4.61
N ASP A 11 0.19 -7.12 -4.98
CA ASP A 11 -1.23 -7.22 -5.30
C ASP A 11 -2.05 -7.15 -4.00
N LEU A 12 -2.70 -6.01 -3.73
CA LEU A 12 -3.38 -5.73 -2.46
C LEU A 12 -4.88 -6.00 -2.54
N ASP A 13 -5.50 -5.79 -3.70
CA ASP A 13 -6.94 -5.96 -3.90
C ASP A 13 -7.30 -7.19 -4.74
N GLY A 14 -6.33 -7.85 -5.37
CA GLY A 14 -6.54 -9.00 -6.25
C GLY A 14 -6.98 -8.63 -7.67
N ILE A 15 -6.86 -7.35 -8.05
CA ILE A 15 -7.39 -6.78 -9.29
C ILE A 15 -6.26 -6.11 -10.07
N ASN A 16 -6.21 -6.33 -11.39
CA ASN A 16 -5.25 -5.70 -12.30
C ASN A 16 -3.74 -5.91 -11.99
N GLY A 17 -3.40 -6.67 -10.95
CA GLY A 17 -2.05 -7.09 -10.61
C GLY A 17 -1.45 -6.28 -9.47
N ASN A 18 -0.17 -5.93 -9.57
CA ASN A 18 0.55 -5.29 -8.47
C ASN A 18 0.16 -3.82 -8.30
N ASP A 19 -0.11 -3.43 -7.06
CA ASP A 19 -0.31 -2.06 -6.61
C ASP A 19 0.97 -1.45 -6.00
N ILE A 20 0.89 -0.18 -5.63
CA ILE A 20 1.94 0.54 -4.90
C ILE A 20 1.43 1.00 -3.55
N ILE A 21 2.22 0.79 -2.51
CA ILE A 21 2.02 1.39 -1.19
C ILE A 21 3.27 2.19 -0.82
N ALA A 22 3.09 3.40 -0.29
CA ALA A 22 4.19 4.30 0.04
C ALA A 22 3.98 4.96 1.40
N SER A 23 5.04 5.10 2.17
CA SER A 23 5.05 5.83 3.45
C SER A 23 5.88 7.09 3.36
N SER A 24 5.42 8.18 3.97
CA SER A 24 6.10 9.47 3.99
C SER A 24 6.10 10.05 5.40
N ALA A 25 7.27 10.38 5.95
CA ALA A 25 7.34 11.08 7.24
C ALA A 25 7.06 12.56 7.07
N GLY A 26 7.46 13.13 5.93
CA GLY A 26 7.26 14.55 5.65
C GLY A 26 5.78 14.91 5.51
N ASP A 27 5.00 14.01 4.89
CA ASP A 27 3.54 14.16 4.80
C ASP A 27 2.81 13.45 5.95
N GLY A 28 3.52 12.62 6.71
CA GLY A 28 3.00 11.81 7.81
C GLY A 28 1.94 10.81 7.36
N LYS A 29 2.14 10.13 6.23
CA LYS A 29 1.11 9.30 5.58
C LYS A 29 1.61 7.93 5.15
N LEU A 30 0.69 6.96 5.16
CA LEU A 30 0.76 5.73 4.37
C LEU A 30 -0.32 5.81 3.29
N VAL A 31 0.07 5.73 2.02
CA VAL A 31 -0.81 5.92 0.87
C VAL A 31 -0.77 4.69 -0.03
N TRP A 32 -1.93 4.28 -0.53
CA TRP A 32 -2.07 3.22 -1.54
C TRP A 32 -2.48 3.81 -2.88
N TYR A 33 -1.85 3.30 -3.94
CA TYR A 33 -2.16 3.61 -5.33
C TYR A 33 -2.54 2.31 -6.03
N ALA A 34 -3.82 2.18 -6.40
CA ALA A 34 -4.35 1.02 -7.10
C ALA A 34 -3.91 1.02 -8.56
N ASN A 35 -3.56 -0.14 -9.09
CA ASN A 35 -3.21 -0.31 -10.50
C ASN A 35 -4.49 -0.41 -11.37
N ASN A 36 -4.57 0.44 -12.40
CA ASN A 36 -5.73 0.46 -13.30
C ASN A 36 -5.66 -0.62 -14.40
N GLY A 37 -4.54 -1.31 -14.55
CA GLY A 37 -4.34 -2.36 -15.56
C GLY A 37 -3.99 -1.86 -16.96
N ASP A 38 -3.92 -0.54 -17.15
CA ASP A 38 -3.61 0.13 -18.43
C ASP A 38 -2.26 0.86 -18.41
N GLY A 39 -1.44 0.59 -17.39
CA GLY A 39 -0.17 1.27 -17.16
C GLY A 39 -0.29 2.57 -16.35
N THR A 40 -1.48 2.90 -15.85
CA THR A 40 -1.72 4.03 -14.95
C THR A 40 -2.12 3.57 -13.55
N PHE A 41 -2.09 4.49 -12.59
CA PHE A 41 -2.52 4.28 -11.21
C PHE A 41 -3.63 5.26 -10.84
N ALA A 42 -4.53 4.82 -9.98
CA ALA A 42 -5.55 5.68 -9.39
C ALA A 42 -4.92 6.73 -8.46
N ASP A 43 -5.71 7.76 -8.12
CA ASP A 43 -5.33 8.72 -7.09
C ASP A 43 -5.07 8.01 -5.76
N GLY A 44 -4.09 8.53 -5.03
CA GLY A 44 -3.65 7.94 -3.77
C GLY A 44 -4.74 7.97 -2.70
N VAL A 45 -4.97 6.82 -2.06
CA VAL A 45 -5.85 6.69 -0.90
C VAL A 45 -5.01 6.68 0.36
N ASP A 46 -5.25 7.64 1.26
CA ASP A 46 -4.62 7.67 2.59
C ASP A 46 -5.14 6.50 3.42
N ILE A 47 -4.28 5.51 3.67
CA ILE A 47 -4.56 4.39 4.58
C ILE A 47 -4.42 4.84 6.03
N LEU A 48 -3.38 5.65 6.29
CA LEU A 48 -3.07 6.15 7.62
C LEU A 48 -2.44 7.53 7.54
N THR A 49 -2.78 8.39 8.49
CA THR A 49 -2.20 9.73 8.66
C THR A 49 -1.62 9.89 10.07
N GLY A 50 -0.73 10.86 10.25
CA GLY A 50 -0.06 11.12 11.53
C GLY A 50 1.19 10.26 11.79
N LEU A 51 1.80 9.68 10.75
CA LEU A 51 3.07 8.96 10.91
C LEU A 51 4.21 9.93 11.22
N LEU A 52 4.85 9.75 12.37
CA LEU A 52 6.01 10.56 12.77
C LEU A 52 7.33 9.93 12.33
N ASP A 53 7.39 8.60 12.30
CA ASP A 53 8.57 7.83 11.91
C ASP A 53 8.11 6.55 11.17
N PRO A 54 7.80 6.65 9.86
CA PRO A 54 7.34 5.51 9.08
C PRO A 54 8.45 4.47 8.96
N GLY A 55 8.20 3.27 9.51
CA GLY A 55 9.10 2.12 9.38
C GLY A 55 9.00 1.42 8.03
N ASN A 56 9.54 0.19 7.97
CA ASN A 56 9.49 -0.67 6.78
C ASN A 56 8.05 -1.09 6.46
N ILE A 57 7.73 -1.16 5.17
CA ILE A 57 6.46 -1.67 4.69
C ILE A 57 6.65 -3.13 4.27
N VAL A 58 5.80 -4.01 4.79
CA VAL A 58 5.75 -5.44 4.45
C VAL A 58 4.31 -5.81 4.18
N THR A 59 4.04 -6.48 3.07
CA THR A 59 2.72 -6.98 2.71
C THR A 59 2.70 -8.51 2.81
N GLY A 60 1.51 -9.06 3.06
CA GLY A 60 1.31 -10.50 3.14
C GLY A 60 -0.17 -10.83 2.96
N LYS A 61 -0.44 -11.93 2.26
CA LYS A 61 -1.81 -12.43 2.10
C LYS A 61 -2.12 -13.40 3.23
N LEU A 62 -3.11 -13.07 4.05
CA LEU A 62 -3.62 -14.02 5.04
C LEU A 62 -4.49 -15.05 4.31
N MET A 63 -4.05 -16.30 4.28
CA MET A 63 -4.86 -17.39 3.73
C MET A 63 -5.97 -17.72 4.73
N LEU A 64 -7.23 -17.43 4.37
CA LEU A 64 -8.37 -17.87 5.16
C LEU A 64 -8.56 -19.37 4.96
N VAL A 65 -8.11 -20.19 5.92
CA VAL A 65 -8.45 -21.61 5.96
C VAL A 65 -9.88 -21.72 6.48
N ILE A 66 -10.84 -21.77 5.59
CA ILE A 66 -12.19 -22.22 5.94
C ILE A 66 -12.06 -23.72 6.23
N LEU A 67 -12.06 -24.10 7.51
CA LEU A 67 -12.20 -25.49 7.89
C LEU A 67 -13.59 -25.94 7.44
N SER A 68 -13.65 -26.77 6.40
CA SER A 68 -14.85 -27.52 6.07
C SER A 68 -15.06 -28.58 7.14
N ILE A 69 -15.86 -28.25 8.15
CA ILE A 69 -16.57 -29.22 9.00
C ILE A 69 -17.96 -29.49 8.43
#